data_AF-A0A1N6FEH7-F1
#
_entry.id   AF-A0A1N6FEH7-F1
#
_cell.length_a   1.000
_cell.length_b   1.000
_cell.length_c   1.000
_cell.angle_alpha   90.00
_cell.angle_beta   90.00
_cell.angle_gamma   90.00
#
_symmetry.space_group_name_H-M   'P 1'
#
loop_
_entity.id
_entity.type
_entity.pdbx_description
1 polymer ?
#
loop_
_entity_poly.entity_id
_entity_poly.type
_entity_poly.pdbx_seq_one_letter_code
_entity_poly.pdbx_strand_id
1 'polypeptide(L)'
;MNSLLLYVAAFLALITMLIHSIVGEKRLISPLVNSNDGIMAQNLAKQVLRFAWHFMTLLGLIAVYVLFDAARSFPAVDRVLLLLTGTVFLVAGVYDAIVTRGKHIGWPFLAGIGVLTLIALYI
;
A
#
# COMPACT_ATOMS: atom_id res chain seq x y z
N MET A 1 -7.33 -17.80 -13.66
CA MET A 1 -6.41 -16.83 -13.05
C MET A 1 -6.28 -15.66 -14.00
N ASN A 2 -6.72 -14.46 -13.60
CA ASN A 2 -7.06 -13.37 -14.50
C ASN A 2 -5.99 -12.25 -14.51
N SER A 3 -5.17 -12.19 -15.57
CA SER A 3 -4.11 -11.18 -15.73
C SER A 3 -4.62 -9.75 -15.75
N LEU A 4 -5.82 -9.48 -16.29
CA LEU A 4 -6.38 -8.13 -16.30
C LEU A 4 -6.63 -7.63 -14.88
N LEU A 5 -7.19 -8.47 -14.00
CA LEU A 5 -7.39 -8.12 -12.60
C LEU A 5 -6.06 -7.86 -11.87
N LEU A 6 -5.01 -8.61 -12.19
CA LEU A 6 -3.67 -8.38 -11.63
C LEU A 6 -3.06 -7.06 -12.13
N TYR A 7 -3.23 -6.70 -13.41
CA TYR A 7 -2.80 -5.38 -13.91
C TYR A 7 -3.56 -4.24 -13.22
N VAL A 8 -4.88 -4.39 -13.02
CA VAL A 8 -5.68 -3.38 -12.31
C VAL A 8 -5.23 -3.29 -10.84
N ALA A 9 -4.97 -4.42 -10.17
CA ALA A 9 -4.47 -4.45 -8.80
C ALA A 9 -3.09 -3.77 -8.69
N ALA A 10 -2.17 -4.07 -9.61
CA ALA A 10 -0.84 -3.46 -9.67
C ALA A 10 -0.92 -1.93 -9.87
N PHE A 11 -1.77 -1.48 -10.79
CA PHE A 11 -1.99 -0.06 -11.05
C PHE A 11 -2.60 0.66 -9.84
N LEU A 12 -3.60 0.04 -9.20
CA LEU A 12 -4.21 0.57 -7.99
C LEU A 12 -3.18 0.70 -6.85
N ALA A 13 -2.37 -0.35 -6.64
CA ALA A 13 -1.28 -0.34 -5.68
C ALA A 13 -0.24 0.75 -5.97
N LEU A 14 0.13 0.94 -7.24
CA LEU A 14 1.05 2.02 -7.65
C LEU A 14 0.49 3.39 -7.28
N ILE A 15 -0.77 3.66 -7.62
CA ILE A 15 -1.43 4.92 -7.24
C ILE A 15 -1.45 5.09 -5.72
N THR A 16 -1.81 4.05 -4.97
CA THR A 16 -1.83 4.10 -3.50
C THR A 16 -0.46 4.45 -2.94
N MET A 17 0.62 3.86 -3.47
CA MET A 17 1.99 4.16 -3.02
C MET A 17 2.42 5.58 -3.36
N LEU A 18 2.08 6.08 -4.55
CA LEU A 18 2.36 7.48 -4.93
C LEU A 18 1.59 8.48 -4.05
N ILE A 19 0.31 8.22 -3.78
CA ILE A 19 -0.51 9.05 -2.89
C ILE A 19 0.04 9.02 -1.46
N HIS A 20 0.32 7.83 -0.92
CA HIS A 20 0.90 7.66 0.41
C HIS A 20 2.19 8.47 0.55
N SER A 21 3.13 8.31 -0.38
CA SER A 21 4.40 9.04 -0.33
C SER A 21 4.22 10.55 -0.52
N ILE A 22 3.64 11.00 -1.63
CA ILE A 22 3.67 12.41 -2.05
C ILE A 22 2.60 13.24 -1.32
N VAL A 23 1.35 12.79 -1.41
CA VAL A 23 0.22 13.52 -0.82
C VAL A 23 0.28 13.42 0.71
N GLY A 24 0.63 12.25 1.23
CA GLY A 24 0.82 12.03 2.66
C GLY A 24 1.99 12.83 3.24
N GLU A 25 3.13 12.91 2.56
CA GLU A 25 4.24 13.77 3.02
C GLU A 25 3.77 15.23 3.11
N LYS A 26 3.12 15.73 2.07
CA LYS A 26 2.67 17.12 2.00
C LYS A 26 1.58 17.46 3.04
N ARG A 27 0.61 16.56 3.24
CA ARG A 27 -0.61 16.86 4.02
C ARG A 27 -0.57 16.37 5.47
N LEU A 28 0.28 15.40 5.79
CA LEU A 28 0.34 14.80 7.12
C LEU A 28 1.74 14.91 7.74
N ILE A 29 2.75 14.34 7.08
CA ILE A 29 4.09 14.20 7.69
C ILE A 29 4.82 15.52 7.82
N SER A 30 4.88 16.33 6.75
CA SER A 30 5.55 17.64 6.82
C SER A 30 4.91 18.57 7.86
N PRO A 31 3.58 18.74 7.93
CA PRO A 31 2.95 19.48 9.03
C PRO A 31 3.28 18.94 10.42
N LEU A 32 3.23 17.61 10.62
CA LEU A 32 3.54 16.97 11.89
C LEU A 32 4.99 17.22 12.32
N VAL A 33 5.94 16.99 11.42
CA VAL A 33 7.37 17.18 11.67
C VAL A 33 7.74 18.66 11.90
N ASN A 34 7.05 19.58 11.21
CA ASN A 34 7.30 21.01 11.32
C ASN A 34 6.60 21.65 12.53
N SER A 35 5.68 20.95 13.22
CA SER A 35 5.07 21.43 14.47
C SER A 35 6.11 21.67 15.57
N ASN A 36 7.20 20.89 15.57
CA ASN A 36 8.19 20.82 16.66
C ASN A 36 7.60 20.45 18.03
N ASP A 37 6.40 19.87 18.06
CA ASP A 37 5.76 19.47 19.32
C ASP A 37 6.35 18.16 19.87
N GLY A 38 6.66 18.15 21.16
CA GLY A 38 7.16 16.96 21.87
C GLY A 38 8.41 16.36 21.21
N ILE A 39 8.35 15.07 20.87
CA ILE A 39 9.49 14.37 20.25
C ILE A 39 9.85 14.90 18.86
N MET A 40 8.94 15.60 18.18
CA MET A 40 9.22 16.23 16.90
C MET A 40 10.14 17.45 17.04
N ALA A 41 10.49 17.92 18.24
CA ALA A 41 11.57 18.90 18.43
C ALA A 41 12.96 18.33 18.07
N GLN A 42 13.13 17.00 18.07
CA GLN A 42 14.41 16.34 17.82
C GLN A 42 14.63 16.03 16.33
N ASN A 43 15.72 16.52 15.76
CA ASN A 43 16.03 16.31 14.33
C ASN A 43 16.10 14.82 13.93
N LEU A 44 16.62 13.95 14.81
CA LEU A 44 16.66 12.51 14.54
C LEU A 44 15.24 11.93 14.39
N ALA A 45 14.30 12.29 15.27
CA ALA A 45 12.92 11.80 15.20
C ALA A 45 12.23 12.24 13.90
N LYS A 46 12.48 13.48 13.46
CA LYS A 46 11.98 14.00 12.17
C LYS A 46 12.47 13.15 10.99
N GLN A 47 13.77 12.81 10.99
CA GLN A 47 14.39 12.03 9.92
C GLN A 47 13.90 10.58 9.93
N VAL A 48 13.84 9.94 11.10
CA VAL A 48 13.34 8.58 11.25
C VAL A 48 11.88 8.47 10.81
N LEU A 49 11.04 9.45 11.16
CA LEU A 49 9.64 9.46 10.76
C LEU A 49 9.47 9.56 9.24
N ARG A 50 10.17 10.49 8.58
CA ARG A 50 10.16 10.60 7.10
C ARG A 50 10.74 9.37 6.43
N PHE A 51 11.82 8.82 6.97
CA PHE A 51 12.42 7.58 6.48
C PHE A 51 11.41 6.44 6.53
N ALA A 52 10.78 6.18 7.69
CA ALA A 52 9.79 5.12 7.84
C ALA A 52 8.60 5.32 6.88
N TRP A 53 8.16 6.56 6.70
CA TRP A 53 7.07 6.91 5.79
C TRP A 53 7.36 6.53 4.33
N HIS A 54 8.51 6.95 3.80
CA HIS A 54 8.91 6.65 2.42
C HIS A 54 9.40 5.21 2.25
N PHE A 55 10.03 4.62 3.27
CA PHE A 55 10.44 3.23 3.23
C PHE A 55 9.25 2.29 3.09
N MET A 56 8.13 2.58 3.78
CA MET A 56 6.88 1.85 3.58
C MET A 56 6.36 1.94 2.13
N THR A 57 6.56 3.08 1.47
CA THR A 57 6.25 3.23 0.02
C THR A 57 7.10 2.28 -0.81
N LEU A 58 8.42 2.23 -0.56
CA LEU A 58 9.32 1.36 -1.30
C LEU A 58 8.97 -0.12 -1.12
N LEU A 59 8.62 -0.53 0.10
CA LEU A 59 8.12 -1.88 0.36
C LEU A 59 6.82 -2.16 -0.38
N GLY A 60 5.89 -1.20 -0.45
CA GLY A 60 4.68 -1.37 -1.24
C GLY A 60 4.92 -1.40 -2.76
N LEU A 61 5.95 -0.71 -3.26
CA LEU A 61 6.36 -0.81 -4.68
C LEU A 61 6.90 -2.21 -5.03
N ILE A 62 7.44 -2.96 -4.08
CA ILE A 62 7.75 -4.38 -4.29
C ILE A 62 6.47 -5.16 -4.60
N ALA A 63 5.38 -4.90 -3.87
CA ALA A 63 4.10 -5.54 -4.16
C ALA A 63 3.54 -5.13 -5.53
N VAL A 64 3.71 -3.87 -5.94
CA VAL A 64 3.38 -3.44 -7.32
C VAL A 64 4.12 -4.28 -8.34
N TYR A 65 5.43 -4.48 -8.16
CA TYR A 65 6.24 -5.31 -9.05
C TYR A 65 5.78 -6.76 -9.06
N VAL A 66 5.51 -7.37 -7.89
CA VAL A 66 5.00 -8.74 -7.78
C VAL A 66 3.69 -8.91 -8.54
N LEU A 67 2.74 -7.98 -8.39
CA LEU A 67 1.45 -8.05 -9.09
C LEU A 67 1.61 -7.85 -10.60
N PHE A 68 2.47 -6.92 -11.02
CA PHE A 68 2.74 -6.66 -12.43
C PHE A 68 3.45 -7.83 -13.12
N ASP A 69 4.49 -8.39 -12.49
CA ASP A 69 5.20 -9.56 -13.02
C ASP A 69 4.29 -10.78 -13.07
N ALA A 70 3.46 -11.00 -12.04
CA ALA A 70 2.45 -12.06 -12.07
C ALA A 70 1.44 -11.89 -13.21
N ALA A 71 1.06 -10.66 -13.57
CA ALA A 71 0.17 -10.40 -14.68
C ALA A 71 0.81 -10.72 -16.05
N ARG A 72 2.12 -10.50 -16.19
CA ARG A 72 2.89 -10.70 -17.44
C ARG A 72 3.39 -12.13 -17.64
N SER A 73 3.91 -12.73 -16.58
CA SER A 73 4.79 -13.90 -16.64
C SER A 73 4.13 -15.17 -16.11
N PHE A 74 2.80 -15.16 -15.90
CA PHE A 74 2.08 -16.33 -15.39
C PHE A 74 2.29 -17.57 -16.28
N PRO A 75 2.55 -18.78 -15.71
CA PRO A 75 2.50 -19.18 -14.30
C PRO A 75 3.82 -19.14 -13.51
N ALA A 76 4.81 -18.34 -13.92
CA ALA A 76 6.12 -18.35 -13.27
C ALA A 76 6.13 -17.82 -11.82
N VAL A 77 5.14 -17.00 -11.44
CA VAL A 77 5.05 -16.42 -10.09
C VAL A 77 4.30 -17.35 -9.13
N ASP A 78 4.89 -17.56 -7.95
CA ASP A 78 4.37 -18.42 -6.89
C ASP A 78 2.96 -18.00 -6.42
N ARG A 79 2.04 -18.98 -6.37
CA ARG A 79 0.63 -18.74 -5.97
C ARG A 79 0.50 -18.35 -4.49
N VAL A 80 1.33 -18.90 -3.61
CA VAL A 80 1.35 -18.55 -2.19
C VAL A 80 1.77 -17.09 -2.01
N LEU A 81 2.73 -16.60 -2.80
CA LEU A 81 3.12 -15.19 -2.77
C LEU A 81 1.95 -14.25 -3.11
N LEU A 82 1.14 -14.60 -4.11
CA LEU A 82 -0.05 -13.82 -4.47
C LEU A 82 -1.16 -13.92 -3.43
N LEU A 83 -1.36 -15.10 -2.83
CA LEU A 83 -2.30 -15.27 -1.72
C LEU A 83 -1.93 -14.39 -0.53
N LEU A 84 -0.64 -14.38 -0.15
CA LEU A 84 -0.13 -13.55 0.94
C LEU A 84 -0.27 -12.07 0.62
N THR A 85 0.15 -11.64 -0.57
CA THR A 85 0.02 -10.26 -1.03
C THR A 85 -1.44 -9.80 -0.95
N GLY A 86 -2.36 -10.55 -1.56
CA GLY A 86 -3.79 -10.22 -1.55
C GLY A 86 -4.39 -10.18 -0.15
N THR A 87 -4.04 -11.15 0.71
CA THR A 87 -4.53 -11.23 2.09
C THR A 87 -4.04 -10.05 2.93
N VAL A 88 -2.75 -9.69 2.84
CA VAL A 88 -2.19 -8.57 3.60
C VAL A 88 -2.87 -7.26 3.23
N PHE A 89 -3.05 -6.97 1.94
CA PHE A 89 -3.76 -5.76 1.49
C PHE A 89 -5.22 -5.75 1.93
N LEU A 90 -5.92 -6.89 1.82
CA LEU A 90 -7.32 -6.98 2.23
C LEU A 90 -7.47 -6.76 3.73
N VAL A 91 -6.67 -7.43 4.55
CA VAL A 91 -6.70 -7.28 6.01
C VAL A 91 -6.34 -5.85 6.41
N ALA A 92 -5.31 -5.26 5.80
CA ALA A 92 -4.94 -3.87 6.06
C ALA A 92 -6.08 -2.90 5.72
N GLY A 93 -6.72 -3.05 4.55
CA GLY A 93 -7.85 -2.21 4.14
C GLY A 93 -9.08 -2.38 5.04
N VAL A 94 -9.44 -3.61 5.40
CA VAL A 94 -10.56 -3.88 6.32
C VAL A 94 -10.27 -3.33 7.72
N TYR A 95 -9.05 -3.54 8.22
CA TYR A 95 -8.64 -3.01 9.51
C TYR A 95 -8.68 -1.48 9.53
N ASP A 96 -8.13 -0.83 8.50
CA ASP A 96 -8.17 0.62 8.33
C ASP A 96 -9.62 1.14 8.26
N ALA A 97 -10.51 0.46 7.53
CA ALA A 97 -11.93 0.79 7.48
C ALA A 97 -12.59 0.71 8.86
N ILE A 98 -12.31 -0.34 9.64
CA ILE A 98 -12.88 -0.54 10.97
C ILE A 98 -12.38 0.54 11.94
N VAL A 99 -11.06 0.72 12.04
CA VAL A 99 -10.43 1.63 13.00
C VAL A 99 -10.79 3.08 12.71
N THR A 100 -10.83 3.45 11.43
CA THR A 100 -11.15 4.82 11.01
C THR A 100 -12.65 5.04 10.83
N ARG A 101 -13.48 4.03 11.09
CA ARG A 101 -14.94 4.02 10.88
C ARG A 101 -15.31 4.46 9.45
N GLY A 102 -14.54 3.97 8.48
CA GLY A 102 -14.69 4.24 7.05
C GLY A 102 -14.29 5.65 6.61
N LYS A 103 -13.73 6.49 7.51
CA LYS A 103 -13.41 7.88 7.20
C LYS A 103 -12.08 8.05 6.48
N HIS A 104 -11.16 7.09 6.61
CA HIS A 104 -9.89 7.18 5.91
C HIS A 104 -10.05 6.80 4.44
N ILE A 105 -9.84 7.78 3.55
CA ILE A 105 -9.98 7.62 2.11
C ILE A 105 -9.13 6.47 1.51
N GLY A 106 -8.06 6.04 2.19
CA GLY A 106 -7.19 4.97 1.72
C GLY A 106 -7.78 3.55 1.83
N TRP A 107 -8.72 3.31 2.75
CA TRP A 107 -9.20 1.95 3.05
C TRP A 107 -9.78 1.21 1.81
N PRO A 108 -10.57 1.84 0.92
CA PRO A 108 -11.15 1.14 -0.23
C PRO A 108 -10.08 0.74 -1.25
N PHE A 109 -8.99 1.52 -1.37
CA PHE A 109 -7.89 1.22 -2.27
C PHE A 109 -7.13 -0.02 -1.79
N LEU A 110 -6.78 -0.07 -0.50
CA LEU A 110 -6.10 -1.21 0.10
C LEU A 110 -6.95 -2.49 0.01
N ALA A 111 -8.23 -2.41 0.40
CA ALA A 111 -9.14 -3.54 0.31
C ALA A 111 -9.34 -3.97 -1.16
N GLY A 112 -9.47 -3.02 -2.08
CA GLY A 112 -9.62 -3.26 -3.51
C GLY A 112 -8.43 -4.00 -4.11
N ILE A 113 -7.19 -3.61 -3.79
CA ILE A 113 -5.97 -4.34 -4.21
C ILE A 113 -6.06 -5.80 -3.75
N GLY A 114 -6.40 -6.03 -2.48
CA GLY A 114 -6.52 -7.36 -1.91
C GLY A 114 -7.61 -8.21 -2.58
N VAL A 115 -8.83 -7.66 -2.72
CA VAL A 115 -9.96 -8.33 -3.38
C VAL A 115 -9.61 -8.69 -4.83
N LEU A 116 -9.10 -7.73 -5.61
CA LEU A 116 -8.74 -7.97 -7.00
C LEU A 116 -7.67 -9.05 -7.14
N THR A 117 -6.63 -9.01 -6.29
CA THR A 117 -5.56 -10.00 -6.28
C THR A 117 -6.10 -11.40 -5.96
N LEU A 118 -6.95 -11.52 -4.92
CA LEU A 118 -7.49 -12.80 -4.51
C LEU A 118 -8.49 -13.36 -5.52
N ILE A 119 -9.42 -12.56 -6.03
CA ILE A 119 -10.37 -12.98 -7.08
C ILE A 119 -9.59 -13.44 -8.32
N ALA A 120 -8.55 -12.71 -8.71
CA ALA A 120 -7.72 -13.08 -9.85
C ALA A 120 -7.13 -14.49 -9.75
N LEU A 121 -6.97 -15.07 -8.54
CA LEU A 121 -6.47 -16.44 -8.39
C LEU A 121 -7.51 -17.53 -8.69
N TYR A 122 -8.80 -17.20 -8.63
CA TYR A 122 -9.88 -18.18 -8.72
C TYR A 122 -10.68 -18.11 -10.02
N ILE A 123 -10.59 -16.99 -10.75
CA ILE A 123 -11.24 -16.80 -12.06
C ILE A 123 -10.21 -16.58 -13.15
#